data_AF-A0A1E1MWW9-F1
#
_entry.id   AF-A0A1E1MWW9-F1
#
_cell.length_a   1.000
_cell.length_b   1.000
_cell.length_c   1.000
_cell.angle_alpha   90.00
_cell.angle_beta   90.00
_cell.angle_gamma   90.00
#
_symmetry.space_group_name_H-M   'P 1'
#
loop_
_entity.id
_entity.type
_entity.pdbx_description
1 polymer ?
#
loop_
_entity_poly.entity_id
_entity_poly.type
_entity_poly.pdbx_seq_one_letter_code
_entity_poly.pdbx_strand_id
1 'polypeptide(L)'
;MEATAGSTILLGAKLGVESGVARKLRAAGAIILGKTNLSEFSGLRTPKGIGGWSPRGGLIIGAYCENMKTSGSSKRDGSITSPAGREAVIGSKSTVGLVPIEGTIPVSITQDSAGLSRQNC
;
A
#
# COMPACT_ATOMS: atom_id res chain seq x y z
N MET A 1 -3.64 -7.40 13.11
CA MET A 1 -3.33 -7.98 11.78
C MET A 1 -1.84 -7.91 11.51
N GLU A 2 -1.27 -8.92 10.85
CA GLU A 2 0.17 -9.01 10.53
C GLU A 2 0.62 -7.95 9.51
N ALA A 3 1.85 -7.47 9.61
CA ALA A 3 2.45 -6.49 8.69
C ALA A 3 3.60 -7.14 7.91
N THR A 4 3.32 -7.56 6.66
CA THR A 4 4.23 -8.48 5.94
C THR A 4 4.90 -7.89 4.71
N ALA A 5 4.50 -6.69 4.27
CA ALA A 5 4.91 -6.11 2.98
C ALA A 5 4.72 -7.06 1.77
N GLY A 6 3.75 -7.98 1.85
CA GLY A 6 3.50 -9.02 0.83
C GLY A 6 4.45 -10.21 0.87
N SER A 7 5.50 -10.20 1.71
CA SER A 7 6.49 -11.27 1.79
C SER A 7 6.06 -12.40 2.72
N THR A 8 6.49 -13.62 2.43
CA THR A 8 6.31 -14.79 3.30
C THR A 8 7.28 -14.81 4.48
N ILE A 9 8.41 -14.11 4.38
CA ILE A 9 9.41 -14.02 5.46
C ILE A 9 8.84 -13.31 6.70
N LEU A 10 7.90 -12.39 6.49
CA LEU A 10 7.26 -11.61 7.56
C LEU A 10 5.90 -12.18 7.97
N LEU A 11 5.58 -13.41 7.60
CA LEU A 11 4.39 -14.10 8.10
C LEU A 11 4.45 -14.16 9.65
N GLY A 12 3.37 -13.83 10.34
CA GLY A 12 3.36 -13.74 11.80
C GLY A 12 3.85 -12.39 12.38
N ALA A 13 4.49 -11.52 11.59
CA ALA A 13 5.03 -10.26 12.09
C ALA A 13 3.92 -9.31 12.56
N LYS A 14 3.87 -9.06 13.88
CA LYS A 14 2.97 -8.10 14.52
C LYS A 14 3.80 -7.04 15.21
N LEU A 15 3.59 -5.78 14.84
CA LEU A 15 4.26 -4.66 15.49
C LEU A 15 3.66 -4.47 16.90
N GLY A 16 4.52 -4.19 17.88
CA GLY A 16 4.09 -3.89 19.25
C GLY A 16 3.36 -2.55 19.39
N VAL A 17 3.43 -1.70 18.36
CA VAL A 17 2.73 -0.42 18.27
C VAL A 17 1.92 -0.36 16.98
N GLU A 18 0.75 0.27 17.08
CA GLU A 18 -0.06 0.57 15.91
C GLU A 18 0.51 1.75 15.11
N SER A 19 0.38 1.68 13.78
CA SER A 19 0.80 2.78 12.91
C SER A 19 0.06 4.08 13.24
N GLY A 20 0.76 5.20 13.12
CA GLY A 20 0.17 6.51 13.41
C GLY A 20 -1.08 6.80 12.57
N VAL A 21 -1.09 6.34 11.31
CA VAL A 21 -2.26 6.43 10.42
C VAL A 21 -3.45 5.64 10.96
N ALA A 22 -3.27 4.37 11.28
CA ALA A 22 -4.36 3.51 11.77
C ALA A 22 -4.92 4.03 13.10
N ARG A 23 -4.03 4.53 13.97
CA ARG A 23 -4.41 5.16 15.24
C ARG A 23 -5.28 6.40 15.04
N LYS A 24 -4.87 7.31 14.15
CA LYS A 24 -5.66 8.52 13.81
C LYS A 24 -7.01 8.17 13.18
N LEU A 25 -7.04 7.20 12.27
CA LEU A 25 -8.28 6.75 11.63
C LEU A 25 -9.25 6.16 12.68
N ARG A 26 -8.77 5.31 13.59
CA ARG A 26 -9.62 4.75 14.64
C ARG A 26 -10.10 5.83 15.62
N ALA A 27 -9.25 6.78 16.00
CA ALA A 27 -9.64 7.91 16.84
C ALA A 27 -10.72 8.79 16.18
N ALA A 28 -10.75 8.87 14.85
CA ALA A 28 -11.79 9.53 14.08
C ALA A 28 -13.07 8.68 13.89
N GLY A 29 -13.14 7.47 14.48
CA GLY A 29 -14.30 6.59 14.39
C GLY A 29 -14.31 5.63 13.20
N ALA A 30 -13.22 5.54 12.44
CA ALA A 30 -13.15 4.61 11.30
C ALA A 30 -13.01 3.14 11.76
N ILE A 31 -13.71 2.24 11.08
CA ILE A 31 -13.58 0.79 11.26
C ILE A 31 -12.58 0.25 10.23
N ILE A 32 -11.53 -0.43 10.69
CA ILE A 32 -10.50 -1.02 9.82
C ILE A 32 -10.93 -2.44 9.44
N LEU A 33 -11.40 -2.62 8.21
CA LEU A 33 -11.89 -3.90 7.70
C LEU A 33 -10.78 -4.94 7.53
N GLY A 34 -9.61 -4.51 7.06
CA GLY A 34 -8.57 -5.44 6.63
C GLY A 34 -7.31 -4.76 6.12
N LYS A 35 -6.46 -5.57 5.48
CA LYS A 35 -5.27 -5.11 4.73
C LYS A 35 -5.40 -5.53 3.29
N THR A 36 -5.03 -4.63 2.39
CA THR A 36 -4.96 -4.90 0.96
C THR A 36 -3.62 -5.56 0.61
N ASN A 37 -3.58 -6.25 -0.53
CA ASN A 37 -2.33 -6.74 -1.11
C ASN A 37 -1.52 -5.57 -1.72
N LEU A 38 -0.23 -5.79 -1.97
CA LEU A 38 0.68 -4.84 -2.63
C LEU A 38 1.76 -5.59 -3.41
N SER A 39 2.50 -4.89 -4.26
CA SER A 39 3.75 -5.43 -4.83
C SER A 39 4.76 -5.73 -3.72
N GLU A 40 5.36 -6.92 -3.69
CA GLU A 40 6.27 -7.33 -2.60
C GLU A 40 7.36 -6.28 -2.31
N PHE A 41 7.52 -5.90 -1.03
CA PHE A 41 8.40 -4.83 -0.56
C PHE A 41 8.21 -3.51 -1.33
N SER A 42 6.96 -3.12 -1.56
CA SER A 42 6.61 -1.88 -2.27
C SER A 42 7.25 -1.78 -3.67
N GLY A 43 7.43 -2.92 -4.35
CA GLY A 43 8.04 -2.99 -5.68
C GLY A 43 9.57 -2.83 -5.69
N LEU A 44 10.23 -2.92 -4.53
CA LEU A 44 11.69 -2.79 -4.46
C LEU A 44 12.46 -4.09 -4.64
N ARG A 45 11.81 -5.25 -4.54
CA ARG A 45 12.50 -6.55 -4.57
C ARG A 45 13.24 -6.85 -5.88
N THR A 46 12.71 -6.43 -7.03
CA THR A 46 13.36 -6.60 -8.33
C THR A 46 12.99 -5.47 -9.30
N PRO A 47 13.90 -4.99 -10.16
CA PRO A 47 13.59 -3.98 -11.19
C PRO A 47 12.55 -4.44 -12.21
N LYS A 48 12.48 -5.75 -12.51
CA LYS A 48 11.54 -6.35 -13.47
C LYS A 48 10.39 -7.10 -12.79
N GLY A 49 10.03 -6.68 -11.57
CA GLY A 49 8.96 -7.31 -10.80
C GLY A 49 7.59 -7.16 -11.45
N ILE A 50 6.71 -8.13 -11.19
CA ILE A 50 5.31 -8.03 -11.58
C ILE A 50 4.60 -7.09 -10.61
N GLY A 51 3.99 -6.05 -11.17
CA GLY A 51 3.21 -5.10 -10.41
C GLY A 51 1.99 -5.73 -9.73
N GLY A 52 1.75 -5.39 -8.47
CA GLY A 52 0.63 -5.92 -7.71
C GLY A 52 0.77 -7.40 -7.34
N TRP A 53 1.94 -8.02 -7.56
CA TRP A 53 2.20 -9.39 -7.12
C TRP A 53 2.96 -9.44 -5.80
N SER A 54 2.54 -10.36 -4.92
CA SER A 54 3.32 -10.77 -3.77
C SER A 54 3.19 -12.27 -3.50
N PRO A 55 4.21 -12.93 -2.93
CA PRO A 55 4.14 -14.36 -2.63
C PRO A 55 3.07 -14.68 -1.59
N ARG A 56 2.69 -13.73 -0.73
CA ARG A 56 1.61 -13.92 0.25
C ARG A 56 0.22 -13.73 -0.34
N GLY A 57 0.03 -12.71 -1.19
CA GLY A 57 -1.29 -12.29 -1.67
C GLY A 57 -1.60 -12.64 -3.12
N GLY A 58 -0.66 -13.24 -3.84
CA GLY A 58 -0.79 -13.52 -5.28
C GLY A 58 -0.77 -12.25 -6.13
N LEU A 59 -1.25 -12.37 -7.36
CA LEU A 59 -1.40 -11.26 -8.30
C LEU A 59 -2.73 -10.53 -8.07
N ILE A 60 -2.67 -9.22 -7.86
CA ILE A 60 -3.88 -8.38 -7.92
C ILE A 60 -4.27 -8.20 -9.39
N ILE A 61 -5.55 -8.43 -9.70
CA ILE A 61 -6.17 -8.20 -11.01
C ILE A 61 -6.99 -6.90 -10.97
N GLY A 62 -6.98 -6.16 -12.08
CA GLY A 62 -7.77 -4.93 -12.21
C GLY A 62 -9.26 -5.21 -12.39
N ALA A 63 -10.11 -4.29 -11.93
CA ALA A 63 -11.55 -4.52 -11.86
C ALA A 63 -12.28 -4.35 -13.21
N TYR A 64 -11.69 -3.64 -14.17
CA TYR A 64 -12.41 -3.16 -15.36
C TYR A 64 -12.37 -4.10 -16.56
N CYS A 65 -11.28 -4.84 -16.74
CA CYS A 65 -11.11 -5.75 -17.88
C CYS A 65 -10.53 -7.09 -17.40
N GLU A 66 -10.97 -8.18 -18.03
CA GLU A 66 -10.43 -9.51 -17.76
C GLU A 66 -8.91 -9.53 -18.04
N ASN A 67 -8.14 -10.13 -17.13
CA ASN A 67 -6.68 -10.16 -17.17
C ASN A 67 -6.00 -8.77 -17.19
N MET A 68 -6.70 -7.71 -16.78
CA MET A 68 -6.09 -6.40 -16.57
C MET A 68 -4.99 -6.50 -15.51
N LYS A 69 -3.75 -6.27 -15.92
CA LYS A 69 -2.61 -6.19 -15.02
C LYS A 69 -2.74 -4.94 -14.16
N THR A 70 -2.67 -5.11 -12.85
CA THR A 70 -2.59 -3.96 -11.94
C THR A 70 -1.27 -3.22 -12.13
N SER A 71 -1.28 -1.93 -11.89
CA SER A 71 -0.04 -1.16 -11.86
C SER A 71 0.83 -1.71 -10.76
N GLY A 72 2.07 -2.04 -11.07
CA GLY A 72 3.07 -2.08 -10.03
C GLY A 72 3.20 -0.70 -9.43
N SER A 73 3.15 -0.63 -8.11
CA SER A 73 3.73 0.48 -7.35
C SER A 73 5.23 0.54 -7.66
N SER A 74 5.60 1.18 -8.77
CA SER A 74 7.00 1.32 -9.18
C SER A 74 7.66 2.44 -8.39
N LYS A 75 8.70 2.06 -7.64
CA LYS A 75 9.80 2.86 -7.06
C LYS A 75 9.46 4.34 -6.71
N ARG A 76 9.31 4.58 -5.41
CA ARG A 76 9.52 5.86 -4.70
C ARG A 76 8.48 6.97 -4.91
N ASP A 77 7.88 7.10 -6.09
CA ASP A 77 6.79 8.05 -6.35
C ASP A 77 5.74 7.43 -7.28
N GLY A 78 4.48 7.48 -6.87
CA GLY A 78 3.36 6.96 -7.66
C GLY A 78 2.77 5.63 -7.19
N SER A 79 3.22 5.08 -6.06
CA SER A 79 2.62 3.88 -5.44
C SER A 79 1.16 4.06 -5.00
N ILE A 80 0.66 5.31 -4.98
CA ILE A 80 -0.73 5.68 -4.68
C ILE A 80 -1.44 6.13 -5.97
N THR A 81 -0.84 7.03 -6.75
CA THR A 81 -1.48 7.63 -7.93
C THR A 81 -1.52 6.70 -9.14
N SER A 82 -0.50 5.86 -9.36
CA SER A 82 -0.48 4.90 -10.49
C SER A 82 -1.57 3.83 -10.39
N PRO A 83 -1.77 3.14 -9.24
CA PRO A 83 -2.89 2.22 -9.09
C PRO A 83 -4.23 2.93 -9.10
N ALA A 84 -4.31 4.14 -8.52
CA ALA A 84 -5.54 4.91 -8.57
C ALA A 84 -5.97 5.23 -10.01
N GLY A 85 -5.04 5.67 -10.87
CA GLY A 85 -5.33 5.94 -12.28
C GLY A 85 -5.72 4.70 -13.08
N ARG A 86 -5.16 3.53 -12.76
CA ARG A 86 -5.56 2.27 -13.42
C ARG A 86 -6.90 1.73 -12.95
N GLU A 87 -7.25 1.94 -11.68
CA GLU A 87 -8.54 1.51 -11.14
C GLU A 87 -9.62 2.61 -11.23
N ALA A 88 -9.36 3.68 -11.99
CA ALA A 88 -10.25 4.84 -12.13
C ALA A 88 -10.80 5.35 -10.78
N VAL A 89 -9.92 5.44 -9.78
CA VAL A 89 -10.20 6.04 -8.47
C VAL A 89 -9.29 7.25 -8.24
N ILE A 90 -9.64 8.08 -7.26
CA ILE A 90 -8.83 9.23 -6.87
C ILE A 90 -7.77 8.76 -5.89
N GLY A 91 -6.50 8.95 -6.24
CA GLY A 91 -5.34 8.70 -5.38
C GLY A 91 -4.64 10.00 -5.04
N SER A 92 -4.48 10.30 -3.75
CA SER A 92 -3.76 11.50 -3.28
C SER A 92 -2.63 11.11 -2.35
N LYS A 93 -1.40 11.52 -2.70
CA LYS A 93 -0.20 11.38 -1.86
C LYS A 93 -0.09 12.64 -0.99
N SER A 94 -0.01 12.48 0.33
CA SER A 94 0.23 13.64 1.20
C SER A 94 1.66 14.14 1.11
N THR A 95 1.89 15.41 1.49
CA THR A 95 3.24 15.94 1.71
C THR A 95 4.00 15.08 2.71
N VAL A 96 5.28 14.82 2.44
CA VAL A 96 6.16 14.06 3.34
C VAL A 96 6.18 14.74 4.72
N GLY A 97 6.01 13.96 5.78
CA GLY A 97 5.95 14.43 7.16
C GLY A 97 4.59 14.97 7.62
N LEU A 98 3.63 15.20 6.73
CA LEU A 98 2.28 15.66 7.11
C LEU A 98 1.50 14.56 7.85
N VAL A 99 1.63 13.32 7.38
CA VAL A 99 0.98 12.15 7.96
C VAL A 99 2.03 11.32 8.71
N PRO A 100 1.75 10.86 9.95
CA PRO A 100 2.71 10.05 10.69
C PRO A 100 2.92 8.68 10.02
N ILE A 101 4.17 8.32 9.76
CA ILE A 101 4.56 7.07 9.08
C ILE A 101 5.12 6.02 10.06
N GLU A 102 5.18 6.30 11.37
CA GLU A 102 5.60 5.32 12.37
C GLU A 102 4.70 4.07 12.33
N GLY A 103 5.30 2.90 12.57
CA GLY A 103 4.62 1.62 12.49
C GLY A 103 4.27 1.15 11.07
N THR A 104 4.79 1.80 10.03
CA THR A 104 4.79 1.29 8.65
C THR A 104 6.15 0.66 8.32
N ILE A 105 6.20 -0.26 7.35
CA ILE A 105 7.46 -0.83 6.87
C ILE A 105 8.07 0.18 5.89
N PRO A 106 9.21 0.82 6.23
CA PRO A 106 9.75 1.91 5.44
C PRO A 106 10.48 1.39 4.20
N VAL A 107 10.49 2.23 3.17
CA VAL A 107 11.31 2.14 1.97
C VAL A 107 12.34 3.26 1.97
N SER A 108 11.92 4.51 2.19
CA SER A 108 12.76 5.69 2.17
C SER A 108 12.23 6.73 3.14
N ILE A 109 13.02 7.04 4.17
CA ILE A 109 12.63 8.02 5.19
C ILE A 109 12.41 9.44 4.64
N THR A 110 12.95 9.75 3.45
CA THR A 110 12.84 11.08 2.82
C THR A 110 11.70 11.19 1.81
N GLN A 111 11.10 10.07 1.37
CA GLN A 111 10.09 10.06 0.30
C GLN A 111 8.80 9.33 0.67
N ASP A 112 8.85 8.50 1.72
CA ASP A 112 7.69 7.77 2.21
C ASP A 112 6.66 8.74 2.78
N SER A 113 5.43 8.56 2.31
CA SER A 113 4.28 9.30 2.77
C SER A 113 3.07 8.41 2.59
N ALA A 114 2.11 8.55 3.50
CA ALA A 114 0.82 7.91 3.34
C ALA A 114 -0.05 8.70 2.35
N GLY A 115 -1.19 8.15 2.00
CA GLY A 115 -2.17 8.84 1.17
C GLY A 115 -3.48 8.09 1.15
N LEU A 116 -4.44 8.67 0.42
CA LEU A 116 -5.81 8.17 0.36
C LEU A 116 -6.12 7.71 -1.06
N SER A 117 -6.90 6.64 -1.17
CA SER A 117 -7.56 6.24 -2.42
C SER A 117 -9.06 6.09 -2.18
N ARG A 118 -9.89 6.72 -3.01
CA ARG A 118 -11.35 6.67 -2.92
C ARG A 118 -12.03 6.81 -4.29
N GLN A 119 -13.24 6.28 -4.42
CA GLN A 119 -14.15 6.67 -5.50
C GLN A 119 -14.85 7.99 -5.13
N ASN A 120 -15.25 8.79 -6.12
CA ASN A 120 -16.20 9.88 -5.89
C ASN A 120 -17.61 9.28 -5.86
N CYS A 121 -18.40 9.66 -4.85
CA CYS A 121 -19.86 9.57 -4.89
C CYS A 121 -20.40 10.91 -5.40
#